data_AF-A0A3D9FUZ8-F1
#
_entry.id   AF-A0A3D9FUZ8-F1
#
_cell.length_a   1.000
_cell.length_b   1.000
_cell.length_c   1.000
_cell.angle_alpha   90.00
_cell.angle_beta   90.00
_cell.angle_gamma   90.00
#
_symmetry.space_group_name_H-M   'P 1'
#
loop_
_entity.id
_entity.type
_entity.pdbx_description
1 polymer ?
#
loop_
_entity_poly.entity_id
_entity_poly.type
_entity_poly.pdbx_seq_one_letter_code
_entity_poly.pdbx_strand_id
1 'polypeptide(L)'
;METDANQEHIERETLQLVLEEFTQEQKTNNQHIEALIIAINNIGNKIDVSIKEHKPAKNVLEPLDIKPIEAILQKSFLDIKFMIGRQPKSIVRKFQILLFPEQDAKLFYKIVFGRWFLWLAIMIALNNLYSWGIHSSDNNKEIEMQQVRNDRINKAWQYMYQNNDKEVKVIMQKAYINAVENK
;
A
#
# COMPACT_ATOMS: atom_id res chain seq x y z
N MET A 1 -10.03 1.68 27.86
CA MET A 1 -11.19 1.04 27.20
C MET A 1 -12.17 2.06 26.60
N GLU A 2 -12.26 3.30 27.08
CA GLU A 2 -13.17 4.31 26.52
C GLU A 2 -12.64 5.03 25.25
N THR A 3 -11.34 4.94 24.95
CA THR A 3 -10.73 5.59 23.77
C THR A 3 -10.92 4.83 22.46
N ASP A 4 -10.96 3.50 22.49
CA ASP A 4 -11.13 2.67 21.27
C ASP A 4 -12.55 2.78 20.68
N ALA A 5 -13.57 2.87 21.54
CA ALA A 5 -14.97 2.95 21.08
C ALA A 5 -15.27 4.26 20.33
N ASN A 6 -14.62 5.37 20.72
CA ASN A 6 -14.76 6.65 20.03
C ASN A 6 -14.06 6.65 18.66
N GLN A 7 -12.92 5.97 18.54
CA GLN A 7 -12.19 5.91 17.28
C GLN A 7 -12.91 5.06 16.23
N GLU A 8 -13.49 3.93 16.64
CA GLU A 8 -14.30 3.09 15.75
C GLU A 8 -15.56 3.81 15.24
N HIS A 9 -16.15 4.68 16.06
CA HIS A 9 -17.29 5.51 15.66
C HIS A 9 -16.91 6.55 14.60
N ILE A 10 -15.79 7.25 14.81
CA ILE A 10 -15.29 8.27 13.88
C ILE A 10 -14.93 7.65 12.52
N GLU A 11 -14.32 6.45 12.53
CA GLU A 11 -13.98 5.72 11.30
C GLU A 11 -15.24 5.31 10.51
N ARG A 12 -16.29 4.86 11.21
CA ARG A 12 -17.58 4.50 10.58
C ARG A 12 -18.28 5.72 9.97
N GLU A 13 -18.31 6.85 10.66
CA GLU A 13 -18.89 8.10 10.14
C GLU A 13 -18.11 8.62 8.93
N THR A 14 -16.78 8.53 8.97
CA THR A 14 -15.92 8.95 7.85
C THR A 14 -16.13 8.05 6.63
N LEU A 15 -16.21 6.73 6.83
CA LEU A 15 -16.49 5.78 5.75
C LEU A 15 -17.88 6.01 5.15
N GLN A 16 -18.89 6.28 5.99
CA GLN A 16 -20.24 6.58 5.55
C GLN A 16 -20.28 7.85 4.69
N LEU A 17 -19.58 8.90 5.10
CA LEU A 17 -19.47 10.15 4.34
C LEU A 17 -18.84 9.92 2.96
N VAL A 18 -17.73 9.18 2.90
CA VAL A 18 -17.03 8.88 1.64
C VAL A 18 -17.91 8.03 0.70
N LEU A 19 -18.66 7.07 1.24
CA LEU A 19 -19.59 6.25 0.46
C LEU A 19 -20.76 7.08 -0.10
N GLU A 20 -21.25 8.04 0.67
CA GLU A 20 -22.31 8.96 0.24
C GLU A 20 -21.82 9.91 -0.86
N GLU A 21 -20.64 10.53 -0.68
CA GLU A 21 -19.99 11.37 -1.69
C GLU A 21 -19.74 10.59 -2.99
N PHE A 22 -19.23 9.36 -2.88
CA PHE A 22 -18.99 8.50 -4.05
C PHE A 22 -20.28 8.16 -4.79
N THR A 23 -21.35 7.86 -4.07
CA THR A 23 -22.67 7.56 -4.67
C THR A 23 -23.24 8.78 -5.38
N GLN A 24 -23.10 9.97 -4.78
CA GLN A 24 -23.53 11.22 -5.39
C GLN A 24 -22.71 11.57 -6.63
N GLU A 25 -21.39 11.38 -6.59
CA GLU A 25 -20.51 11.59 -7.73
C GLU A 25 -20.87 10.63 -8.88
N GLN A 26 -21.12 9.35 -8.59
CA GLN A 26 -21.53 8.36 -9.58
C GLN A 26 -22.85 8.73 -10.26
N LYS A 27 -23.84 9.21 -9.50
CA LYS A 27 -25.12 9.68 -10.05
C LYS A 27 -24.93 10.87 -10.98
N THR A 28 -24.09 11.83 -10.58
CA THR A 28 -23.80 13.04 -11.37
C THR A 28 -23.07 12.68 -12.67
N ASN A 29 -22.15 11.72 -12.61
CA ASN A 29 -21.41 11.22 -13.77
C ASN A 29 -22.34 10.51 -14.77
N ASN A 30 -23.27 9.68 -14.30
CA ASN A 30 -24.27 9.05 -15.18
C ASN A 30 -25.12 10.09 -15.94
N GLN A 31 -25.51 11.18 -15.28
CA GLN A 31 -26.24 12.28 -15.95
C GLN A 31 -25.39 12.97 -17.03
N HIS A 32 -24.08 13.13 -16.79
CA HIS A 32 -23.17 13.70 -17.78
C HIS A 32 -23.00 12.78 -19.00
N ILE A 33 -22.94 11.47 -18.78
CA ILE A 33 -22.89 10.47 -19.85
C ILE A 33 -24.17 10.52 -20.70
N GLU A 34 -25.34 10.60 -20.07
CA GLU A 34 -26.62 10.74 -20.81
C GLU A 34 -26.65 12.01 -21.66
N ALA A 35 -26.20 13.15 -21.11
CA ALA A 35 -26.11 14.41 -21.85
C ALA A 35 -25.16 14.31 -23.06
N LEU A 36 -24.02 13.63 -22.91
CA LEU A 36 -23.08 13.38 -24.00
C LEU A 36 -23.68 12.48 -25.09
N ILE A 37 -24.43 11.45 -24.72
CA ILE A 37 -25.13 10.58 -25.68
C ILE A 37 -26.15 11.41 -26.49
N ILE A 38 -26.92 12.28 -25.83
CA ILE A 38 -27.87 13.17 -26.50
C ILE A 38 -27.15 14.12 -27.48
N ALA A 39 -26.02 14.70 -27.06
CA ALA A 39 -25.23 15.58 -27.92
C ALA A 39 -24.68 14.86 -29.15
N ILE A 40 -24.14 13.64 -28.97
CA ILE A 40 -23.62 12.81 -30.07
C ILE A 40 -24.75 12.47 -31.06
N ASN A 41 -25.92 12.07 -30.56
CA ASN A 41 -27.07 11.77 -31.41
C ASN A 41 -27.55 13.00 -32.19
N ASN A 42 -27.54 14.18 -31.58
CA ASN A 42 -27.88 15.44 -32.27
C ASN A 42 -26.86 15.77 -33.38
N ILE A 43 -25.57 15.58 -33.12
CA ILE A 43 -24.52 15.76 -34.14
C ILE A 43 -24.69 14.74 -35.27
N GLY A 44 -24.93 13.47 -34.94
CA GLY A 44 -25.20 12.42 -35.93
C GLY A 44 -26.37 12.77 -36.85
N ASN A 45 -27.48 13.24 -36.27
CA ASN A 45 -28.65 13.69 -37.03
C ASN A 45 -28.32 14.89 -37.94
N LYS A 46 -27.53 15.86 -37.47
CA LYS A 46 -27.09 17.00 -38.30
C LYS A 46 -26.22 16.56 -39.47
N ILE A 47 -25.33 15.59 -39.25
CA ILE A 47 -24.46 15.03 -40.30
C ILE A 47 -25.33 14.31 -41.34
N ASP A 48 -26.28 13.48 -40.92
CA ASP A 48 -27.19 12.77 -41.82
C ASP A 48 -28.05 13.73 -42.67
N VAL A 49 -28.48 14.87 -42.10
CA VAL A 49 -29.18 15.92 -42.84
C VAL A 49 -28.26 16.57 -43.87
N SER A 50 -27.04 16.95 -43.50
CA SER A 50 -26.07 17.54 -44.45
C SER A 50 -25.69 16.58 -45.58
N ILE A 51 -25.60 15.28 -45.31
CA ILE A 51 -25.34 14.25 -46.33
C ILE A 51 -26.54 14.11 -47.29
N LYS A 52 -27.77 14.19 -46.79
CA LYS A 52 -29.00 14.10 -47.61
C LYS A 52 -29.24 15.35 -48.46
N GLU A 53 -28.83 16.53 -47.99
CA GLU A 53 -28.92 17.79 -48.74
C GLU A 53 -27.89 17.88 -49.87
N HIS A 54 -26.74 17.19 -49.76
CA HIS A 54 -25.77 17.02 -50.85
C HIS A 54 -26.23 15.97 -51.86
N LYS A 55 -27.26 16.28 -52.66
CA LYS A 55 -27.50 15.57 -53.94
C LYS A 55 -26.50 16.10 -54.98
N PRO A 56 -25.76 15.24 -55.70
CA PRO A 56 -24.75 15.69 -56.65
C PRO A 56 -25.45 16.38 -57.83
N ALA A 57 -25.33 17.71 -57.88
CA ALA A 57 -25.65 18.46 -59.09
C ALA A 57 -24.66 18.04 -60.19
N LYS A 58 -25.25 17.66 -61.33
CA LYS A 58 -24.60 17.10 -62.50
C LYS A 58 -23.52 18.05 -63.05
N ASN A 59 -22.32 17.51 -63.22
CA ASN A 59 -21.14 17.99 -63.97
C ASN A 59 -21.28 19.29 -64.77
N VAL A 60 -20.45 20.28 -64.45
CA VAL A 60 -19.83 21.19 -65.42
C VAL A 60 -18.35 21.30 -65.06
N LEU A 61 -17.48 20.70 -65.88
CA LEU A 61 -16.04 20.90 -65.86
C LEU A 61 -15.74 22.27 -66.49
N GLU A 62 -15.66 23.31 -65.67
CA GLU A 62 -14.82 24.47 -65.97
C GLU A 62 -13.44 24.23 -65.32
N PRO A 63 -12.33 24.59 -65.99
CA PRO A 63 -11.00 24.50 -65.40
C PRO A 63 -10.88 25.61 -64.35
N LEU A 64 -11.41 25.34 -63.16
CA LEU A 64 -11.34 26.23 -62.01
C LEU A 64 -9.86 26.32 -61.61
N ASP A 65 -9.30 27.53 -61.65
CA ASP A 65 -7.93 27.77 -61.20
C ASP A 65 -7.80 27.32 -59.73
N ILE A 66 -7.06 26.24 -59.52
CA ILE A 66 -6.97 25.52 -58.24
C ILE A 66 -5.96 26.19 -57.30
N LYS A 67 -5.15 27.13 -57.82
CA LYS A 67 -4.15 27.89 -57.06
C LYS A 67 -4.71 28.64 -55.83
N PRO A 68 -5.83 29.38 -55.92
CA PRO A 68 -6.43 30.02 -54.75
C PRO A 68 -6.90 29.01 -53.70
N ILE A 69 -7.41 27.85 -54.13
CA ILE A 69 -7.89 26.80 -53.22
C ILE A 69 -6.70 26.14 -52.49
N GLU A 70 -5.60 25.89 -53.19
CA GLU A 70 -4.38 25.34 -52.60
C GLU A 70 -3.78 26.30 -51.56
N ALA A 71 -3.75 27.61 -51.85
CA ALA A 71 -3.27 28.62 -50.91
C ALA A 71 -4.14 28.71 -49.65
N ILE A 72 -5.48 28.59 -49.80
CA ILE A 72 -6.41 28.57 -48.66
C ILE A 72 -6.21 27.30 -47.81
N LEU A 73 -6.02 26.14 -48.45
CA LEU A 73 -5.75 24.89 -47.74
C LEU A 73 -4.43 24.94 -46.98
N GLN A 74 -3.35 25.40 -47.61
CA GLN A 74 -2.04 25.55 -46.95
C GLN A 74 -2.11 26.51 -45.76
N LYS A 75 -2.82 27.63 -45.89
CA LYS A 75 -3.07 28.55 -44.79
C LYS A 75 -3.87 27.91 -43.66
N SER A 76 -4.93 27.17 -44.01
CA SER A 76 -5.77 26.47 -43.02
C SER A 76 -5.00 25.38 -42.26
N PHE A 77 -4.12 24.62 -42.93
CA PHE A 77 -3.26 23.64 -42.27
C PHE A 77 -2.23 24.30 -41.34
N LEU A 78 -1.66 25.45 -41.73
CA LEU A 78 -0.77 26.21 -40.86
C LEU A 78 -1.51 26.74 -39.62
N ASP A 79 -2.73 27.27 -39.79
CA ASP A 79 -3.56 27.76 -38.68
C ASP A 79 -3.98 26.61 -37.75
N ILE A 80 -4.35 25.45 -38.30
CA ILE A 80 -4.67 24.25 -37.52
C ILE A 80 -3.44 23.78 -36.72
N LYS A 81 -2.26 23.73 -37.35
CA LYS A 81 -1.01 23.38 -36.66
C LYS A 81 -0.68 24.38 -35.54
N PHE A 82 -0.93 25.67 -35.77
CA PHE A 82 -0.74 26.71 -34.76
C PHE A 82 -1.75 26.59 -33.62
N MET A 83 -3.02 26.30 -33.93
CA MET A 83 -4.07 26.07 -32.94
C MET A 83 -3.82 24.82 -32.10
N ILE A 84 -3.35 23.73 -32.69
CA ILE A 84 -2.95 22.50 -31.96
C ILE A 84 -1.74 22.78 -31.06
N GLY A 85 -0.77 23.57 -31.53
CA GLY A 85 0.38 23.97 -30.72
C GLY A 85 0.03 24.92 -29.55
N ARG A 86 -1.05 25.70 -29.69
CA ARG A 86 -1.57 26.60 -28.65
C ARG A 86 -2.65 25.99 -27.76
N GLN A 87 -3.23 24.84 -28.14
CA GLN A 87 -4.16 24.15 -27.28
C GLN A 87 -3.43 23.75 -25.98
N PRO A 88 -3.99 24.06 -24.80
CA PRO A 88 -3.43 23.56 -23.57
C PRO A 88 -3.51 22.04 -23.63
N LYS A 89 -2.36 21.36 -23.76
CA LYS A 89 -2.29 19.91 -23.68
C LYS A 89 -3.03 19.50 -22.41
N SER A 90 -4.11 18.73 -22.55
CA SER A 90 -4.85 18.24 -21.40
C SER A 90 -3.88 17.46 -20.54
N ILE A 91 -3.50 18.03 -19.40
CA ILE A 91 -2.73 17.35 -18.37
C ILE A 91 -3.69 16.32 -17.78
N VAL A 92 -3.75 15.15 -18.41
CA VAL A 92 -4.49 14.01 -17.85
C VAL A 92 -3.70 13.60 -16.61
N ARG A 93 -4.16 14.06 -15.45
CA ARG A 93 -3.63 13.63 -14.15
C ARG A 93 -3.93 12.14 -14.01
N LYS A 94 -2.98 11.30 -14.40
CA LYS A 94 -2.97 9.88 -14.04
C LYS A 94 -2.61 9.78 -12.56
N PHE A 95 -3.62 9.67 -11.70
CA PHE A 95 -3.42 9.17 -10.34
C PHE A 95 -3.20 7.66 -10.41
N GLN A 96 -1.97 7.26 -10.71
CA GLN A 96 -1.53 5.90 -10.51
C GLN A 96 -0.73 5.87 -9.20
N ILE A 97 -1.19 5.09 -8.23
CA ILE A 97 -0.34 4.65 -7.12
C ILE A 97 0.63 3.63 -7.72
N LEU A 98 1.63 4.10 -8.46
CA LEU A 98 2.82 3.30 -8.63
C LEU A 98 3.59 3.40 -7.31
N LEU A 99 4.11 2.27 -6.83
CA LEU A 99 5.15 2.27 -5.79
C LEU A 99 6.42 3.06 -6.23
N PHE A 100 6.50 3.53 -7.47
CA PHE A 100 7.68 4.14 -8.10
C PHE A 100 7.32 5.27 -9.08
N PRO A 101 8.11 6.35 -9.16
CA PRO A 101 7.90 7.40 -10.18
C PRO A 101 8.25 6.91 -11.60
N GLU A 102 7.46 7.30 -12.61
CA GLU A 102 7.70 6.95 -14.03
C GLU A 102 8.99 7.57 -14.59
N GLN A 103 9.40 8.73 -14.06
CA GLN A 103 10.69 9.37 -14.36
C GLN A 103 11.67 9.13 -13.21
N ASP A 104 12.93 8.80 -13.54
CA ASP A 104 14.04 8.59 -12.61
C ASP A 104 13.93 7.41 -11.62
N ALA A 105 13.19 6.35 -11.96
CA ALA A 105 13.11 5.11 -11.17
C ALA A 105 14.48 4.53 -10.78
N LYS A 106 15.48 4.66 -11.66
CA LYS A 106 16.86 4.18 -11.42
C LYS A 106 17.60 4.98 -10.35
N LEU A 107 17.41 6.30 -10.30
CA LEU A 107 17.99 7.16 -9.27
C LEU A 107 17.29 6.94 -7.94
N PHE A 108 15.96 6.82 -7.95
CA PHE A 108 15.18 6.52 -6.76
C PHE A 108 15.59 5.19 -6.12
N TYR A 109 15.71 4.12 -6.91
CA TYR A 109 16.16 2.81 -6.43
C TYR A 109 17.57 2.87 -5.83
N LYS A 110 18.50 3.59 -6.47
CA LYS A 110 19.88 3.75 -5.98
C LYS A 110 19.95 4.45 -4.62
N ILE A 111 19.10 5.44 -4.36
CA ILE A 111 19.09 6.16 -3.09
C ILE A 111 18.33 5.39 -2.00
N VAL A 112 17.10 4.95 -2.30
CA VAL A 112 16.22 4.32 -1.30
C VAL A 112 16.70 2.92 -0.94
N PHE A 113 16.97 2.06 -1.92
CA PHE A 113 17.48 0.71 -1.67
C PHE A 113 18.98 0.66 -1.41
N GLY A 114 19.73 1.73 -1.75
CA GLY A 114 21.16 1.80 -1.47
C GLY A 114 21.45 2.13 -0.02
N ARG A 115 21.19 3.38 0.38
CA ARG A 115 21.63 3.90 1.68
C ARG A 115 20.53 3.79 2.74
N TRP A 116 19.32 4.21 2.42
CA TRP A 116 18.22 4.24 3.40
C TRP A 116 17.78 2.86 3.87
N PHE A 117 17.57 1.94 2.93
CA PHE A 117 17.20 0.56 3.24
C PHE A 117 18.30 -0.17 4.02
N LEU A 118 19.57 0.08 3.68
CA LEU A 118 20.71 -0.48 4.42
C LEU A 118 20.76 0.03 5.86
N TRP A 119 20.52 1.33 6.09
CA TRP A 119 20.42 1.89 7.45
C TRP A 119 19.23 1.31 8.22
N LEU A 120 18.10 1.09 7.57
CA LEU A 120 16.94 0.43 8.19
C LEU A 120 17.27 -1.02 8.59
N ALA A 121 17.88 -1.77 7.69
CA ALA A 121 18.29 -3.15 7.94
C ALA A 121 19.30 -3.25 9.09
N ILE A 122 20.27 -2.33 9.15
CA ILE A 122 21.22 -2.25 10.27
C ILE A 122 20.51 -1.94 11.57
N MET A 123 19.57 -0.98 11.60
CA MET A 123 18.80 -0.66 12.81
C MET A 123 17.99 -1.85 13.31
N ILE A 124 17.32 -2.57 12.40
CA ILE A 124 16.56 -3.78 12.75
C ILE A 124 17.50 -4.88 13.25
N ALA A 125 18.64 -5.08 12.60
CA ALA A 125 19.63 -6.06 13.03
C ALA A 125 20.20 -5.73 14.42
N LEU A 126 20.52 -4.47 14.69
CA LEU A 126 21.00 -4.01 16.00
C LEU A 126 19.93 -4.19 17.08
N ASN A 127 18.67 -3.86 16.80
CA ASN A 127 17.59 -4.03 17.77
C ASN A 127 17.36 -5.51 18.10
N ASN A 128 17.36 -6.38 17.09
CA ASN A 128 17.25 -7.82 17.30
C ASN A 128 18.47 -8.38 18.05
N LEU A 129 19.68 -7.93 17.70
CA LEU A 129 20.90 -8.37 18.38
C LEU A 129 20.93 -7.89 19.84
N TYR A 130 20.45 -6.69 20.11
CA TYR A 130 20.33 -6.14 21.46
C TYR A 130 19.32 -6.96 22.28
N SER A 131 18.11 -7.16 21.76
CA SER A 131 17.08 -7.99 22.39
C SER A 131 17.57 -9.42 22.65
N TRP A 132 18.19 -10.04 21.65
CA TRP A 132 18.78 -11.36 21.79
C TRP A 132 19.91 -11.40 22.82
N GLY A 133 20.79 -10.40 22.84
CA GLY A 133 21.89 -10.30 23.79
C GLY A 133 21.40 -10.17 25.23
N ILE A 134 20.41 -9.33 25.48
CA ILE A 134 19.79 -9.18 26.81
C ILE A 134 19.08 -10.48 27.23
N HIS A 135 18.24 -11.05 26.36
CA HIS A 135 17.54 -12.31 26.68
C HIS A 135 18.50 -13.48 26.91
N SER A 136 19.58 -13.57 26.13
CA SER A 136 20.60 -14.61 26.30
C SER A 136 21.36 -14.43 27.63
N SER A 137 21.72 -13.18 27.97
CA SER A 137 22.36 -12.85 29.25
C SER A 137 21.46 -13.15 30.44
N ASP A 138 20.19 -12.74 30.39
CA ASP A 138 19.23 -12.93 31.47
C ASP A 138 18.90 -14.41 31.68
N ASN A 139 18.69 -15.17 30.60
CA ASN A 139 18.50 -16.62 30.67
C ASN A 139 19.71 -17.32 31.29
N ASN A 140 20.93 -16.96 30.88
CA ASN A 140 22.14 -17.55 31.43
C ASN A 140 22.27 -17.26 32.93
N LYS A 141 21.96 -16.04 33.36
CA LYS A 141 21.96 -15.64 34.77
C LYS A 141 20.89 -16.39 35.57
N GLU A 142 19.69 -16.57 35.04
CA GLU A 142 18.64 -17.35 35.70
C GLU A 142 19.03 -18.82 35.83
N ILE A 143 19.58 -19.42 34.79
CA ILE A 143 20.07 -20.80 34.81
C ILE A 143 21.16 -20.95 35.88
N GLU A 144 22.13 -20.04 35.93
CA GLU A 144 23.19 -20.07 36.94
C GLU A 144 22.61 -19.93 38.36
N MET A 145 21.68 -19.00 38.57
CA MET A 145 21.01 -18.84 39.87
C MET A 145 20.20 -20.08 40.28
N GLN A 146 19.53 -20.74 39.33
CA GLN A 146 18.83 -22.00 39.59
C GLN A 146 19.79 -23.14 39.91
N GLN A 147 20.91 -23.25 39.20
CA GLN A 147 21.96 -24.23 39.49
C GLN A 147 22.55 -24.02 40.88
N VAL A 148 22.93 -22.78 41.24
CA VAL A 148 23.46 -22.46 42.57
C VAL A 148 22.44 -22.78 43.67
N ARG A 149 21.14 -22.50 43.43
CA ARG A 149 20.08 -22.83 44.37
C ARG A 149 19.91 -24.34 44.53
N ASN A 150 19.88 -25.09 43.43
CA ASN A 150 19.78 -26.54 43.44
C ASN A 150 21.00 -27.17 44.13
N ASP A 151 22.21 -26.68 43.88
CA ASP A 151 23.43 -27.11 44.54
C ASP A 151 23.38 -26.90 46.05
N ARG A 152 22.86 -25.75 46.49
CA ARG A 152 22.67 -25.47 47.93
C ARG A 152 21.67 -26.45 48.56
N ILE A 153 20.55 -26.71 47.89
CA ILE A 153 19.53 -27.67 48.36
C ILE A 153 20.12 -29.08 48.42
N ASN A 154 20.84 -29.50 47.37
CA ASN A 154 21.50 -30.81 47.33
C ASN A 154 22.53 -30.96 48.45
N LYS A 155 23.37 -29.94 48.70
CA LYS A 155 24.34 -29.96 49.80
C LYS A 155 23.65 -29.99 51.17
N ALA A 156 22.58 -29.21 51.37
CA ALA A 156 21.81 -29.23 52.61
C ALA A 156 21.13 -30.60 52.84
N TRP A 157 20.58 -31.18 51.78
CA TRP A 157 19.98 -32.51 51.80
C TRP A 157 21.01 -33.59 52.16
N GLN A 158 22.18 -33.57 51.52
CA GLN A 158 23.29 -34.48 51.82
C GLN A 158 23.77 -34.33 53.26
N TYR A 159 23.92 -33.09 53.74
CA TYR A 159 24.32 -32.82 55.13
C TYR A 159 23.31 -33.42 56.12
N MET A 160 22.02 -33.15 55.92
CA MET A 160 20.95 -33.72 56.75
C MET A 160 20.93 -35.25 56.68
N TYR A 161 21.13 -35.83 55.50
CA TYR A 161 21.15 -37.27 55.33
C TYR A 161 22.36 -37.93 56.02
N GLN A 162 23.51 -37.27 56.04
CA GLN A 162 24.72 -37.78 56.68
C GLN A 162 24.65 -37.66 58.21
N ASN A 163 24.13 -36.53 58.73
CA ASN A 163 24.24 -36.15 60.14
C ASN A 163 23.05 -36.57 61.03
N ASN A 164 21.97 -37.12 60.47
CA ASN A 164 20.79 -37.57 61.23
C ASN A 164 20.70 -39.09 61.40
N ASP A 165 19.77 -39.52 62.26
CA ASP A 165 19.51 -40.93 62.55
C ASP A 165 18.83 -41.70 61.42
N LYS A 166 18.88 -43.04 61.50
CA LYS A 166 18.36 -43.97 60.48
C LYS A 166 16.88 -43.73 60.16
N GLU A 167 16.06 -43.39 61.15
CA GLU A 167 14.62 -43.12 60.96
C GLU A 167 14.38 -41.91 60.06
N VAL A 168 15.11 -40.81 60.29
CA VAL A 168 15.02 -39.59 59.47
C VAL A 168 15.49 -39.87 58.04
N LYS A 169 16.53 -40.69 57.85
CA LYS A 169 17.00 -41.08 56.50
C LYS A 169 15.94 -41.83 55.71
N VAL A 170 15.17 -42.71 56.35
CA VAL A 170 14.07 -43.44 55.71
C VAL A 170 12.95 -42.50 55.29
N ILE A 171 12.60 -41.52 56.13
CA ILE A 171 11.59 -40.49 55.79
C ILE A 171 12.07 -39.64 54.60
N MET A 172 13.33 -39.22 54.62
CA MET A 172 13.93 -38.46 53.51
C MET A 172 13.93 -39.26 52.20
N GLN A 173 14.26 -40.54 52.21
CA GLN A 173 14.20 -41.39 51.02
C GLN A 173 12.77 -41.53 50.47
N LYS A 174 11.77 -41.72 51.35
CA LYS A 174 10.36 -41.76 50.95
C LYS A 174 9.92 -40.44 50.31
N ALA A 175 10.32 -39.31 50.89
CA ALA A 175 10.04 -37.99 50.33
C ALA A 175 10.67 -37.80 48.95
N TYR A 176 11.90 -38.28 48.75
CA TYR A 176 12.56 -38.24 47.44
C TYR A 176 11.84 -39.11 46.39
N ILE A 177 11.48 -40.35 46.72
CA ILE A 177 10.73 -41.25 45.82
C ILE A 177 9.39 -40.62 45.43
N ASN A 178 8.63 -40.13 46.41
CA ASN A 178 7.35 -39.46 46.15
C ASN A 178 7.51 -38.21 45.27
N ALA A 179 8.60 -37.46 45.41
CA ALA A 179 8.86 -36.27 44.58
C ALA A 179 9.23 -36.63 43.13
N VAL A 180 9.81 -37.82 42.90
CA VAL A 180 10.13 -38.33 41.56
C VAL A 180 8.89 -38.93 40.89
N GLU A 181 8.03 -39.61 41.64
CA GLU A 181 6.79 -40.24 41.12
C GLU A 181 5.65 -39.25 40.84
N ASN A 182 5.61 -38.09 41.52
CA ASN A 182 4.59 -37.04 41.30
C ASN A 182 4.98 -36.00 40.23
N LYS A 183 5.89 -36.33 39.33
CA LYS A 183 6.32 -35.48 38.21
C LYS A 183 5.81 -36.04 36.89
#